data_AF-D2W5S3-F1
#
_entry.id   AF-D2W5S3-F1
#
_cell.length_a   1.000
_cell.length_b   1.000
_cell.length_c   1.000
_cell.angle_alpha   90.00
_cell.angle_beta   90.00
_cell.angle_gamma   90.00
#
_symmetry.space_group_name_H-M   'P 1'
#
loop_
_entity.id
_entity.type
_entity.pdbx_description
1 polymer ?
#
loop_
_entity_poly.entity_id
_entity_poly.type
_entity_poly.pdbx_seq_one_letter_code
_entity_poly.pdbx_strand_id
1 'polypeptide(L)'
;MVEGMGGSKSEGYIKFKELCVTAYNILRKSAHLILNMFILMIDANIRDLEHGAGMDPIRNIMKVQEKFKLDLNDQEANVYMQSIINESEKALFPQLMENIHRWAQYWRS
;
A
#
# COMPACT_ATOMS: atom_id res chain seq x y z
N MET A 1 -1.82 -1.54 -14.92
CA MET A 1 -2.84 -2.06 -13.97
C MET A 1 -4.12 -1.23 -14.00
N VAL A 2 -4.06 0.09 -13.75
CA VAL A 2 -5.25 0.98 -13.79
C VAL A 2 -5.98 0.91 -15.14
N GLU A 3 -5.25 0.93 -16.26
CA GLU A 3 -5.82 0.75 -17.60
C GLU A 3 -6.52 -0.60 -17.79
N GLY A 4 -5.95 -1.67 -17.22
CA GLY A 4 -6.53 -3.02 -17.27
C GLY A 4 -7.85 -3.15 -16.48
N MET A 5 -8.12 -2.21 -15.56
CA MET A 5 -9.40 -2.10 -14.86
C MET A 5 -10.41 -1.20 -15.59
N GLY A 6 -10.04 -0.62 -16.74
CA GLY A 6 -10.86 0.31 -17.52
C GLY A 6 -10.50 1.79 -17.33
N GLY A 7 -9.39 2.09 -16.63
CA GLY A 7 -8.93 3.44 -16.36
C GLY A 7 -9.53 4.07 -15.09
N SER A 8 -9.04 5.23 -14.70
CA SER A 8 -9.28 5.88 -13.40
C SER A 8 -10.74 6.26 -13.11
N LYS A 9 -11.58 6.35 -14.15
CA LYS A 9 -13.00 6.69 -14.05
C LYS A 9 -13.92 5.49 -14.30
N SER A 10 -13.36 4.31 -14.54
CA SER A 10 -14.15 3.10 -14.75
C SER A 10 -14.81 2.63 -13.46
N GLU A 11 -15.95 1.96 -13.60
CA GLU A 11 -16.61 1.25 -12.49
C GLU A 11 -15.69 0.21 -11.87
N GLY A 12 -14.86 -0.47 -12.68
CA GLY A 12 -13.89 -1.45 -12.21
C GLY A 12 -12.87 -0.84 -11.25
N TYR A 13 -12.31 0.31 -11.59
CA TYR A 13 -11.36 1.00 -10.70
C TYR A 13 -12.02 1.61 -9.46
N ILE A 14 -13.26 2.10 -9.56
CA ILE A 14 -14.02 2.58 -8.40
C ILE A 14 -14.24 1.42 -7.41
N LYS A 15 -14.71 0.28 -7.89
CA LYS A 15 -14.93 -0.92 -7.06
C LYS A 15 -13.64 -1.45 -6.46
N PHE A 16 -12.53 -1.40 -7.19
CA PHE A 16 -11.20 -1.72 -6.66
C PHE A 16 -10.87 -0.84 -5.44
N LYS A 17 -11.04 0.48 -5.55
CA LYS A 17 -10.78 1.42 -4.44
C LYS A 17 -11.63 1.10 -3.22
N GLU A 18 -12.93 0.83 -3.42
CA GLU A 18 -13.83 0.43 -2.35
C GLU A 18 -13.34 -0.84 -1.65
N LEU A 19 -13.00 -1.88 -2.41
CA LEU A 19 -12.49 -3.14 -1.87
C LEU A 19 -11.19 -2.96 -1.08
N CYS A 20 -10.26 -2.12 -1.56
CA CYS A 20 -9.03 -1.80 -0.84
C CYS A 20 -9.31 -1.16 0.52
N VAL A 21 -10.24 -0.20 0.56
CA VAL A 21 -10.64 0.48 1.80
C VAL A 21 -11.31 -0.50 2.77
N THR A 22 -12.23 -1.34 2.28
CA THR A 22 -12.87 -2.37 3.10
C THR A 22 -11.85 -3.35 3.66
N ALA A 23 -10.96 -3.88 2.82
CA ALA A 23 -9.91 -4.81 3.24
C ALA A 23 -8.99 -4.18 4.28
N TYR A 24 -8.60 -2.91 4.08
CA TYR A 24 -7.78 -2.18 5.04
C TYR A 24 -8.42 -2.12 6.43
N ASN A 25 -9.70 -1.74 6.52
CA ASN A 25 -10.39 -1.71 7.81
C ASN A 25 -10.55 -3.08 8.46
N ILE A 26 -10.80 -4.13 7.68
CA ILE A 26 -10.83 -5.50 8.19
C ILE A 26 -9.48 -5.85 8.83
N LEU A 27 -8.37 -5.57 8.14
CA LEU A 27 -7.03 -5.84 8.64
C LEU A 27 -6.71 -5.00 9.89
N ARG A 28 -7.10 -3.72 9.93
CA ARG A 28 -6.94 -2.83 11.10
C ARG A 28 -7.63 -3.38 12.34
N LYS A 29 -8.86 -3.90 12.19
CA LYS A 29 -9.62 -4.52 13.29
C LYS A 29 -8.91 -5.75 13.87
N SER A 30 -8.10 -6.43 13.06
CA SER A 30 -7.30 -7.59 13.48
C SER A 30 -5.81 -7.27 13.73
N ALA A 31 -5.42 -5.98 13.75
CA ALA A 31 -4.01 -5.58 13.79
C ALA A 31 -3.27 -6.13 15.02
N HIS A 32 -3.91 -6.16 16.19
CA HIS A 32 -3.27 -6.69 17.41
C HIS A 32 -2.86 -8.16 17.28
N LEU A 33 -3.72 -8.99 16.68
CA LEU A 33 -3.41 -10.40 16.42
C LEU A 33 -2.23 -10.52 15.43
N ILE A 34 -2.27 -9.74 14.34
CA ILE A 34 -1.23 -9.74 13.31
C ILE A 34 0.11 -9.32 13.91
N LEU A 35 0.14 -8.24 14.70
CA LEU A 35 1.37 -7.75 15.36
C LEU A 35 1.92 -8.76 16.36
N ASN A 36 1.05 -9.44 17.13
CA ASN A 36 1.48 -10.49 18.04
C ASN A 36 2.11 -11.68 17.29
N MET A 37 1.57 -12.06 16.12
CA MET A 37 2.21 -13.08 15.29
C MET A 37 3.61 -12.63 14.84
N PHE A 38 3.78 -11.37 14.43
CA PHE A 38 5.11 -10.85 14.09
C PHE A 38 6.09 -10.84 15.26
N ILE A 39 5.61 -10.52 16.48
CA ILE A 39 6.44 -10.56 17.69
C ILE A 39 6.92 -11.99 17.96
N LEU A 40 6.05 -12.99 17.80
CA LEU A 40 6.44 -14.40 17.95
C LEU A 40 7.38 -14.90 16.85
N MET A 41 7.46 -14.19 15.71
CA MET A 41 8.32 -14.54 14.57
C MET A 41 9.70 -13.85 14.60
N ILE A 42 10.03 -13.09 15.65
CA ILE A 42 11.32 -12.37 15.77
C ILE A 42 12.51 -13.34 15.61
N ASP A 43 12.42 -14.54 16.19
CA ASP A 43 13.48 -15.55 16.16
C ASP A 43 13.36 -16.52 14.96
N ALA A 44 12.47 -16.26 13.99
CA ALA A 44 12.25 -17.15 12.85
C ALA A 44 13.33 -17.03 11.75
N ASN A 45 14.44 -16.32 12.01
CA ASN A 45 15.56 -16.12 11.07
C ASN A 45 15.14 -15.51 9.72
N ILE A 46 14.15 -14.60 9.77
CA ILE A 46 13.66 -13.86 8.59
C ILE A 46 14.47 -12.58 8.48
N ARG A 47 15.29 -12.43 7.43
CA ARG A 47 16.24 -11.31 7.24
C ARG A 47 15.68 -9.90 7.48
N ASP A 48 14.41 -9.65 7.15
CA ASP A 48 13.78 -8.33 7.36
C ASP A 48 13.20 -8.14 8.77
N LEU A 49 13.00 -9.22 9.53
CA LEU A 49 12.60 -9.21 10.94
C LEU A 49 13.83 -9.29 11.87
N GLU A 50 14.84 -10.04 11.43
CA GLU A 50 16.12 -10.24 12.09
C GLU A 50 17.12 -9.20 11.58
N HIS A 51 17.26 -8.10 12.31
CA HIS A 51 18.39 -7.21 12.07
C HIS A 51 19.53 -7.64 12.97
N GLY A 52 20.56 -8.24 12.36
CA GLY A 52 21.73 -8.79 13.04
C GLY A 52 22.34 -7.86 14.09
N ALA A 53 22.87 -8.48 15.14
CA ALA A 53 23.73 -7.93 16.20
C ALA A 53 23.69 -6.38 16.36
N GLY A 54 22.59 -5.85 16.88
CA GLY A 54 22.58 -4.48 17.43
C GLY A 54 21.41 -3.57 17.07
N MET A 55 20.44 -4.01 16.24
CA MET A 55 19.22 -3.24 15.97
C MET A 55 18.00 -3.93 16.57
N ASP A 56 17.12 -3.16 17.22
CA ASP A 56 15.93 -3.70 17.89
C ASP A 56 14.95 -4.32 16.85
N PRO A 57 14.73 -5.65 16.84
CA PRO A 57 13.82 -6.32 15.92
C PRO A 57 12.37 -5.82 16.04
N ILE A 58 12.03 -5.23 17.19
CA ILE A 58 10.73 -4.60 17.42
C ILE A 58 10.54 -3.37 16.51
N ARG A 59 11.62 -2.69 16.08
CA ARG A 59 11.53 -1.48 15.24
C ARG A 59 10.79 -1.72 13.93
N ASN A 60 11.00 -2.86 13.27
CA ASN A 60 10.30 -3.14 12.01
C ASN A 60 8.84 -3.53 12.24
N ILE A 61 8.55 -4.19 13.36
CA ILE A 61 7.17 -4.46 13.80
C ILE A 61 6.45 -3.13 14.09
N MET A 62 7.12 -2.16 14.73
CA MET A 62 6.57 -0.82 14.95
C MET A 62 6.27 -0.10 13.64
N LYS A 63 7.12 -0.23 12.61
CA LYS A 63 6.80 0.30 11.28
C LYS A 63 5.53 -0.34 10.69
N VAL A 64 5.32 -1.65 10.90
CA VAL A 64 4.07 -2.32 10.48
C VAL A 64 2.88 -1.76 11.25
N GLN A 65 3.01 -1.57 12.57
CA GLN A 65 1.98 -0.94 13.40
C GLN A 65 1.62 0.47 12.91
N GLU A 66 2.61 1.29 12.57
CA GLU A 66 2.40 2.64 12.02
C GLU A 66 1.59 2.64 10.72
N LYS A 67 1.71 1.58 9.90
CA LYS A 67 0.95 1.43 8.65
C LYS A 67 -0.52 1.07 8.88
N PHE A 68 -0.87 0.52 10.05
CA PHE A 68 -2.28 0.26 10.39
C PHE A 68 -3.05 1.51 10.82
N LYS A 69 -2.37 2.62 11.15
CA LYS A 69 -3.00 3.88 11.57
C LYS A 69 -4.13 3.66 12.59
N LEU A 70 -3.78 3.01 13.69
CA LEU A 70 -4.74 2.63 14.75
C LEU A 70 -5.28 3.85 15.52
N ASP A 71 -4.66 5.01 15.34
CA ASP A 71 -5.09 6.31 15.83
C ASP A 71 -6.32 6.89 15.10
N LEU A 72 -6.58 6.44 13.86
CA LEU A 72 -7.70 6.92 13.06
C LEU A 72 -8.99 6.15 13.34
N ASN A 73 -10.15 6.78 13.19
CA ASN A 73 -11.43 6.06 13.12
C ASN A 73 -11.66 5.43 11.72
N ASP A 74 -12.72 4.63 11.55
CA ASP A 74 -13.01 3.93 10.29
C ASP A 74 -13.18 4.91 9.11
N GLN A 75 -13.84 6.06 9.31
CA GLN A 75 -14.05 7.07 8.28
C GLN A 75 -12.74 7.77 7.88
N GLU A 76 -11.92 8.16 8.85
CA GLU A 76 -10.61 8.79 8.63
C GLU A 76 -9.66 7.84 7.90
N ALA A 77 -9.67 6.56 8.27
CA ALA A 77 -8.89 5.53 7.60
C ALA A 77 -9.32 5.30 6.15
N ASN A 78 -10.61 5.46 5.84
CA ASN A 78 -11.09 5.42 4.45
C ASN A 78 -10.49 6.56 3.63
N VAL A 79 -10.49 7.79 4.18
CA VAL A 79 -9.92 8.96 3.52
C VAL A 79 -8.41 8.78 3.33
N TYR A 80 -7.71 8.30 4.37
CA TYR A 80 -6.28 8.01 4.31
C TYR A 80 -5.95 6.95 3.24
N MET A 81 -6.63 5.80 3.22
CA MET A 81 -6.35 4.76 2.24
C MET A 81 -6.66 5.24 0.81
N GLN A 82 -7.72 6.01 0.62
CA GLN A 82 -8.00 6.63 -0.67
C GLN A 82 -6.93 7.64 -1.09
N SER A 83 -6.37 8.43 -0.17
CA SER A 83 -5.30 9.38 -0.49
C SER A 83 -4.05 8.65 -0.98
N ILE A 84 -3.67 7.56 -0.30
CA ILE A 84 -2.53 6.71 -0.70
C ILE A 84 -2.72 6.13 -2.11
N ILE A 85 -3.93 5.62 -2.42
CA ILE A 85 -4.23 5.09 -3.76
C ILE A 85 -4.12 6.19 -4.82
N ASN A 86 -4.73 7.36 -4.56
CA ASN A 86 -4.73 8.47 -5.50
C ASN A 86 -3.32 9.06 -5.71
N GLU A 87 -2.49 9.13 -4.68
CA GLU A 87 -1.09 9.55 -4.77
C GLU A 87 -0.27 8.55 -5.60
N SER A 88 -0.48 7.25 -5.38
CA SER A 88 0.18 6.19 -6.15
C SER A 88 -0.20 6.25 -7.62
N GLU A 89 -1.46 6.52 -7.92
CA GLU A 89 -1.94 6.72 -9.29
C GLU A 89 -1.29 7.94 -9.95
N LYS A 90 -1.26 9.08 -9.26
CA LYS A 90 -0.64 10.32 -9.74
C LYS A 90 0.87 10.18 -9.95
N ALA A 91 1.57 9.40 -9.13
CA ALA A 91 2.99 9.15 -9.31
C ALA A 91 3.28 8.32 -10.58
N LEU A 92 2.35 7.46 -10.99
CA LEU A 92 2.48 6.62 -12.19
C LEU A 92 2.10 7.36 -13.48
N PHE A 93 1.21 8.35 -13.41
CA PHE A 93 0.76 9.13 -14.58
C PHE A 93 1.90 9.79 -15.39
N PRO A 94 2.88 10.47 -14.77
CA PRO A 94 4.02 11.05 -15.48
C PRO A 94 4.85 10.00 -16.23
N GLN A 95 5.09 8.84 -15.63
CA GLN A 95 5.86 7.75 -16.25
C GLN A 95 5.12 7.14 -17.44
N LEU A 96 3.79 6.98 -17.33
CA LEU A 96 2.95 6.54 -18.44
C LEU A 96 2.96 7.55 -19.59
N MET A 97 2.82 8.85 -19.29
CA MET A 97 2.89 9.91 -20.30
C MET A 97 4.26 9.97 -20.98
N GLU A 98 5.34 9.78 -20.23
CA GLU A 98 6.69 9.73 -20.78
C GLU A 98 6.86 8.56 -21.75
N ASN A 99 6.33 7.38 -21.40
CA ASN A 99 6.36 6.21 -22.29
C ASN A 99 5.54 6.41 -23.57
N ILE A 100 4.34 7.01 -23.47
CA ILE A 100 3.51 7.37 -24.62
C ILE A 100 4.23 8.41 -25.49
N HIS A 101 4.86 9.40 -24.87
CA HIS A 101 5.61 10.43 -25.58
C HIS A 101 6.80 9.85 -26.35
N ARG A 102 7.59 8.96 -25.71
CA ARG A 102 8.71 8.26 -26.36
C ARG A 102 8.23 7.39 -27.52
N TRP A 103 7.12 6.68 -27.35
CA TRP A 103 6.49 5.96 -28.46
C TRP A 103 6.11 6.92 -29.58
N ALA A 104 5.33 7.95 -29.31
CA ALA A 104 4.92 8.93 -30.32
C ALA A 104 6.11 9.59 -31.05
N GLN A 105 7.24 9.82 -30.36
CA GLN A 105 8.48 10.29 -30.98
C GLN A 105 9.13 9.24 -31.89
N TYR A 106 9.18 7.97 -31.47
CA TYR A 106 9.69 6.87 -32.29
C TYR A 106 8.91 6.68 -33.59
N TRP A 107 7.59 6.88 -33.56
CA TRP A 107 6.74 6.80 -34.76
C TRP A 107 6.80 8.05 -35.65
N ARG A 108 7.43 9.14 -35.18
CA ARG A 108 7.55 10.42 -35.91
C ARG A 108 8.93 10.61 -36.56
N SER A 109 9.92 9.78 -36.18
CA SER A 109 11.19 9.56 -36.89
C SER A 109 11.06 8.46 -37.93
#